data_AF-A0A7X7Y256-F1
#
_entry.id   AF-A0A7X7Y256-F1
#
_cell.length_a   1.000
_cell.length_b   1.000
_cell.length_c   1.000
_cell.angle_alpha   90.00
_cell.angle_beta   90.00
_cell.angle_gamma   90.00
#
_symmetry.space_group_name_H-M   'P 1'
#
loop_
_entity.id
_entity.type
_entity.pdbx_description
1 polymer ?
#
loop_
_entity_poly.entity_id
_entity_poly.type
_entity_poly.pdbx_seq_one_letter_code
_entity_poly.pdbx_strand_id
1 'polypeptide(L)'
;ILKKAGAKEVHLRISSPPVVRTCYLGMDTPNEENLIAHNYTKEEICQMTGADSLEYISLEGIIKASGNSMGFCTGCFNGDYPIEKED
;
A
#
# COMPACT_ATOMS: atom_id res chain seq x y z
N ILE A 1 1.20 -1.79 -20.52
CA ILE A 1 2.24 -1.31 -21.47
C ILE A 1 3.31 -2.39 -21.70
N LEU A 2 4.00 -2.87 -20.66
CA LEU A 2 5.10 -3.83 -20.77
C LEU A 2 4.76 -5.13 -21.52
N LYS A 3 3.64 -5.79 -21.22
CA LYS A 3 3.19 -6.99 -21.97
C LYS A 3 2.97 -6.70 -23.46
N LYS A 4 2.36 -5.56 -23.80
CA LYS A 4 2.18 -5.12 -25.19
C LYS A 4 3.51 -4.84 -25.90
N ALA A 5 4.56 -4.49 -25.15
CA ALA A 5 5.91 -4.29 -25.67
C ALA A 5 6.71 -5.61 -25.80
N GLY A 6 6.10 -6.77 -25.53
CA GLY A 6 6.74 -8.08 -25.69
C GLY A 6 7.41 -8.64 -24.43
N ALA A 7 7.17 -8.05 -23.26
CA ALA A 7 7.65 -8.63 -22.00
C ALA A 7 7.02 -10.02 -21.78
N LYS A 8 7.86 -11.03 -21.50
CA LYS A 8 7.42 -12.41 -21.22
C LYS A 8 6.56 -12.46 -19.95
N GLU A 9 7.04 -11.84 -18.88
CA GLU A 9 6.38 -11.74 -17.59
C GLU A 9 6.57 -10.33 -17.01
N VAL A 10 5.61 -9.88 -16.21
CA VAL A 10 5.59 -8.59 -15.53
C VAL A 10 5.26 -8.82 -14.06
N HIS A 11 6.21 -8.52 -13.19
CA HIS A 11 6.06 -8.65 -11.73
C HIS A 11 6.03 -7.26 -11.09
N LEU A 12 4.91 -6.90 -10.47
CA LEU A 12 4.78 -5.63 -9.76
C LEU A 12 5.34 -5.76 -8.35
N ARG A 13 6.21 -4.84 -7.96
CA ARG A 13 6.80 -4.77 -6.62
C ARG A 13 6.62 -3.36 -6.07
N ILE A 14 5.79 -3.25 -5.04
CA ILE A 14 5.41 -1.96 -4.46
C ILE A 14 6.27 -1.72 -3.23
N SER A 15 7.02 -0.62 -3.23
CA SER A 15 7.95 -0.23 -2.14
C SER A 15 7.24 0.38 -0.93
N SER A 16 5.93 0.14 -0.81
CA SER A 16 5.07 0.57 0.29
C SER A 16 4.20 -0.61 0.71
N PRO A 17 3.85 -0.75 1.99
CA PRO A 17 2.74 -1.58 2.40
C PRO A 17 1.44 -1.13 1.71
N PRO A 18 0.42 -1.99 1.63
CA PRO A 18 -0.88 -1.63 1.07
C PRO A 18 -1.50 -0.46 1.86
N VAL A 19 -1.90 0.61 1.17
CA VAL A 19 -2.61 1.73 1.77
C VAL A 19 -4.09 1.38 1.83
N VAL A 20 -4.60 1.17 3.04
CA VAL A 20 -5.97 0.67 3.28
C VAL A 20 -6.84 1.64 4.06
N ARG A 21 -6.25 2.74 4.58
CA ARG A 21 -6.97 3.81 5.30
C ARG A 21 -6.60 5.18 4.74
N THR A 22 -7.57 6.09 4.74
CA THR A 22 -7.36 7.50 4.37
C THR A 22 -6.58 8.21 5.46
N CYS A 23 -5.53 8.94 5.09
CA CYS A 23 -4.76 9.77 6.02
C CYS A 23 -5.57 11.00 6.45
N TYR A 24 -5.51 11.32 7.74
CA TYR A 24 -6.05 12.56 8.30
C TYR A 24 -4.98 13.43 8.99
N LEU A 25 -3.69 13.09 8.81
CA LEU A 25 -2.55 13.84 9.33
C LEU A 25 -1.88 14.73 8.28
N GLY A 26 -2.60 15.08 7.21
CA GLY A 26 -2.17 16.07 6.21
C GLY A 26 -1.65 15.51 4.88
N MET A 27 -1.67 14.19 4.67
CA MET A 27 -1.44 13.62 3.34
C MET A 27 -2.75 13.61 2.55
N ASP A 28 -2.75 14.18 1.34
CA ASP A 28 -3.88 14.11 0.43
C ASP A 28 -4.05 12.67 -0.09
N THR A 29 -5.04 11.97 0.47
CA THR A 29 -5.38 10.59 0.10
C THR A 29 -6.87 10.51 -0.17
N PRO A 30 -7.30 9.70 -1.15
CA PRO A 30 -8.72 9.57 -1.43
C PRO A 30 -9.44 8.86 -0.27
N ASN A 31 -10.77 8.93 -0.27
CA ASN A 31 -11.60 8.16 0.65
C ASN A 31 -11.34 6.64 0.53
N GLU A 32 -11.62 5.89 1.59
CA GLU A 32 -11.31 4.46 1.69
C GLU A 32 -11.93 3.63 0.56
N GLU A 33 -13.16 3.94 0.14
CA GLU A 33 -13.84 3.27 -0.98
C GLU A 33 -13.12 3.42 -2.32
N ASN A 34 -12.25 4.42 -2.45
CA ASN A 34 -11.44 4.68 -3.65
C ASN A 34 -10.00 4.15 -3.52
N LEU A 35 -9.64 3.54 -2.39
CA LEU A 35 -8.36 2.86 -2.20
C LEU A 35 -8.46 1.42 -2.69
N ILE A 36 -7.69 1.04 -3.69
CA ILE A 36 -7.76 -0.32 -4.26
C ILE A 36 -7.45 -1.41 -3.23
N ALA A 37 -6.48 -1.17 -2.34
CA ALA A 37 -6.10 -2.13 -1.30
C ALA A 37 -7.03 -2.15 -0.09
N HIS A 38 -7.94 -1.18 0.03
CA HIS A 38 -9.03 -1.24 1.01
C HIS A 38 -10.12 -2.24 0.55
N ASN A 39 -10.39 -2.27 -0.75
CA ASN A 39 -11.52 -3.02 -1.31
C ASN A 39 -11.17 -4.43 -1.79
N TYR A 40 -9.91 -4.67 -2.15
CA TYR A 40 -9.50 -5.89 -2.85
C TYR A 40 -8.26 -6.51 -2.20
N THR A 41 -8.19 -7.84 -2.26
CA THR A 41 -7.03 -8.62 -1.86
C THR A 41 -5.86 -8.41 -2.83
N LYS A 42 -4.64 -8.77 -2.39
CA LYS A 42 -3.43 -8.70 -3.22
C LYS A 42 -3.60 -9.49 -4.53
N GLU A 43 -4.22 -10.66 -4.44
CA GLU A 43 -4.47 -11.56 -5.56
C GLU A 43 -5.43 -10.93 -6.58
N GLU A 44 -6.53 -10.34 -6.12
CA GLU A 44 -7.49 -9.61 -6.96
C GLU A 44 -6.84 -8.40 -7.63
N ILE A 45 -6.05 -7.61 -6.87
CA ILE A 45 -5.32 -6.47 -7.43
C ILE A 45 -4.34 -6.92 -8.52
N CYS A 46 -3.62 -8.01 -8.29
CA CYS A 46 -2.71 -8.58 -9.29
C CYS A 46 -3.46 -8.90 -10.58
N GLN A 47 -4.63 -9.55 -10.48
CA GLN A 47 -5.48 -9.86 -11.62
C GLN A 47 -5.96 -8.59 -12.35
N MET A 48 -6.46 -7.59 -11.61
CA MET A 48 -6.93 -6.32 -12.16
C MET A 48 -5.84 -5.57 -12.94
N THR A 49 -4.59 -5.65 -12.49
CA THR A 49 -3.45 -5.02 -13.19
C THR A 49 -2.98 -5.80 -14.43
N GLY A 50 -3.34 -7.08 -14.54
CA GLY A 50 -2.85 -8.00 -15.56
C GLY A 50 -1.38 -8.41 -15.40
N ALA A 51 -0.79 -8.18 -14.22
CA ALA A 51 0.56 -8.62 -13.88
C ALA A 51 0.58 -10.13 -13.58
N ASP A 52 1.76 -10.75 -13.71
CA ASP A 52 1.97 -12.18 -13.43
C ASP A 52 2.19 -12.43 -11.94
N SER A 53 2.71 -11.43 -11.21
CA SER A 53 2.69 -11.45 -9.74
C SER A 53 2.71 -10.03 -9.20
N LEU A 54 2.22 -9.85 -7.99
CA LEU A 54 2.28 -8.61 -7.24
C LEU A 54 2.77 -8.89 -5.82
N GLU A 55 3.68 -8.05 -5.33
CA GLU A 55 4.07 -8.10 -3.91
C GLU A 55 4.27 -6.69 -3.35
N TYR A 56 3.87 -6.52 -2.09
CA TYR A 56 4.10 -5.31 -1.31
C TYR A 56 5.24 -5.55 -0.32
N ILE A 57 6.03 -4.54 -0.01
CA ILE A 57 6.92 -4.64 1.16
C ILE A 57 6.07 -4.75 2.44
N SER A 58 6.49 -5.60 3.38
CA SER A 58 5.78 -5.73 4.65
C SER A 58 5.91 -4.46 5.50
N LEU A 59 4.90 -4.17 6.33
CA LEU A 59 4.93 -3.04 7.25
C LEU A 59 6.14 -3.13 8.21
N GLU A 60 6.38 -4.31 8.78
CA GLU A 60 7.56 -4.56 9.62
C GLU A 60 8.86 -4.34 8.83
N GLY A 61 8.92 -4.82 7.59
CA GLY A 61 10.09 -4.71 6.73
C GLY A 61 10.47 -3.26 6.43
N ILE A 62 9.48 -2.41 6.08
CA ILE A 62 9.74 -1.00 5.82
C ILE A 62 10.10 -0.23 7.10
N ILE A 63 9.48 -0.53 8.25
CA ILE A 63 9.85 0.09 9.54
C ILE A 63 11.29 -0.24 9.90
N LYS A 64 11.69 -1.51 9.75
CA LYS A 64 13.07 -1.94 10.00
C LYS A 64 14.07 -1.25 9.06
N ALA A 65 13.73 -1.11 7.78
CA ALA A 65 14.59 -0.51 6.78
C ALA A 65 14.78 1.01 6.98
N SER A 66 13.77 1.71 7.49
CA SER A 66 13.81 3.16 7.72
C SER A 66 14.65 3.60 8.93
N GLY A 67 15.06 2.65 9.79
CA GLY A 67 15.73 2.94 11.06
C GLY A 67 14.75 3.46 12.12
N ASN A 68 14.93 3.12 13.39
CA ASN A 68 13.89 3.35 14.41
C ASN A 68 14.45 4.01 15.67
N SER A 69 14.49 5.35 15.70
CA SER A 69 14.82 6.08 16.94
C SER A 69 13.59 6.58 17.71
N MET A 70 12.44 6.81 17.04
CA MET A 70 11.26 7.43 17.67
C MET A 70 9.91 6.87 17.20
N GLY A 71 9.88 5.76 16.45
CA GLY A 71 8.66 5.21 15.86
C GLY A 71 8.16 5.97 14.63
N PHE A 72 7.23 5.37 13.90
CA PHE A 72 6.60 5.94 12.71
C PHE A 72 5.08 5.79 12.82
N CYS A 73 4.34 6.75 12.25
CA CYS A 73 2.90 6.59 12.06
C CYS A 73 2.64 5.47 11.04
N THR A 74 1.73 4.54 11.38
CA THR A 74 1.34 3.42 10.51
C THR A 74 -0.12 3.48 10.06
N GLY A 75 -0.86 4.52 10.46
CA GLY A 75 -2.32 4.58 10.34
C GLY A 75 -2.87 4.31 8.93
N CYS A 76 -2.19 4.80 7.88
CA CYS A 76 -2.61 4.55 6.50
C CYS A 76 -2.58 3.06 6.10
N PHE A 77 -1.79 2.24 6.80
CA PHE A 77 -1.56 0.83 6.49
C PHE A 77 -2.33 -0.12 7.41
N ASN A 78 -2.55 0.24 8.67
CA ASN A 78 -3.19 -0.64 9.67
C ASN A 78 -4.30 0.02 10.49
N GLY A 79 -4.58 1.32 10.29
CA GLY A 79 -5.54 2.08 11.07
C GLY A 79 -5.08 2.47 12.47
N ASP A 80 -3.85 2.13 12.87
CA ASP A 80 -3.26 2.53 14.13
C ASP A 80 -2.60 3.91 13.98
N TYR A 81 -3.36 4.94 14.34
CA TYR A 81 -2.90 6.31 14.32
C TYR A 81 -2.46 6.75 15.72
N PRO A 82 -1.41 7.59 15.82
CA PRO A 82 -0.91 8.06 17.10
C PRO A 82 -1.82 9.07 17.80
N ILE A 83 -2.88 9.53 17.11
CA ILE A 83 -3.89 10.46 17.64
C ILE A 83 -5.28 9.99 17.25
N GLU A 84 -6.25 10.28 18.12
CA GLU A 84 -7.66 10.07 17.83
C GLU A 84 -8.11 11.01 16.70
N LYS A 85 -9.03 10.52 15.88
CA LYS A 85 -9.64 11.33 14.83
C LYS A 85 -10.62 12.30 15.49
N GLU A 86 -10.43 13.60 15.26
CA GLU A 86 -11.44 14.61 15.62
C GLU A 86 -12.67 14.42 14.70
N ASP A 87 -13.87 14.50 15.28
CA ASP A 87 -15.15 14.35 14.57
C ASP A 87 -15.39 15.46 13.53
#